data_AF-A0A2D5TRL1-F1
#
_entry.id   AF-A0A2D5TRL1-F1
#
_cell.length_a   1.000
_cell.length_b   1.000
_cell.length_c   1.000
_cell.angle_alpha   90.00
_cell.angle_beta   90.00
_cell.angle_gamma   90.00
#
_symmetry.space_group_name_H-M   'P 1'
#
loop_
_entity.id
_entity.type
_entity.pdbx_description
1 polymer ?
#
loop_
_entity_poly.entity_id
_entity_poly.type
_entity_poly.pdbx_seq_one_letter_code
_entity_poly.pdbx_strand_id
1 'polypeptide(L)'
;MRLLIIDENGIREFSPKDQNGQNQEDSKSVLELLKESLTNGSENTQKDGLNLYTISELVDLFTTTRPTIYSWIDNGDLIPIKIGGRVYFNQKDIEQMLERKISESGKITESK
;
A
#
# COMPACT_ATOMS: atom_id res chain seq x y z
N MET A 1 -12.10 -37.97 37.49
CA MET A 1 -10.99 -38.08 38.47
C MET A 1 -10.31 -36.72 38.49
N ARG A 2 -10.39 -35.98 39.60
CA ARG A 2 -9.81 -34.63 39.72
C ARG A 2 -8.35 -34.75 40.13
N LEU A 3 -7.44 -34.15 39.37
CA LEU A 3 -6.02 -34.19 39.66
C LEU A 3 -5.69 -33.01 40.57
N LEU A 4 -5.27 -33.28 41.80
CA LEU A 4 -4.89 -32.26 42.79
C LEU A 4 -3.37 -32.26 42.93
N ILE A 5 -2.76 -31.07 42.94
CA ILE A 5 -1.32 -30.87 43.13
C ILE A 5 -1.14 -30.13 44.46
N ILE A 6 -0.17 -30.58 45.27
CA ILE A 6 0.16 -29.95 46.56
C ILE A 6 1.50 -29.23 46.40
N ASP A 7 1.53 -27.95 46.75
CA ASP A 7 2.74 -27.13 46.81
C ASP A 7 2.84 -26.39 48.16
N GLU A 8 3.87 -25.56 48.31
CA GLU A 8 4.16 -24.79 49.52
C GLU A 8 3.08 -23.76 49.90
N ASN A 9 2.14 -23.48 48.99
CA ASN A 9 1.00 -22.59 49.21
C ASN A 9 -0.32 -23.35 49.42
N GLY A 10 -0.32 -24.69 49.36
CA GLY A 10 -1.46 -25.55 49.67
C GLY A 10 -1.82 -26.53 48.55
N ILE A 11 -3.07 -27.03 48.58
CA ILE A 11 -3.58 -28.00 47.61
C ILE A 11 -4.38 -27.28 46.53
N ARG A 12 -3.97 -27.38 45.26
CA ARG A 12 -4.65 -26.79 44.11
C ARG A 12 -5.16 -27.85 43.13
N GLU A 13 -6.34 -27.63 42.54
CA GLU A 13 -6.90 -28.51 41.51
C GLU A 13 -6.31 -28.19 40.13
N PHE A 14 -5.70 -29.19 39.51
CA PHE A 14 -5.14 -29.08 38.17
C PHE A 14 -6.29 -29.01 37.15
N SER A 15 -6.53 -27.80 36.64
CA SER A 15 -7.37 -27.56 35.47
C SER A 15 -6.44 -27.16 34.32
N PRO A 16 -6.42 -27.90 33.19
CA PRO A 16 -5.72 -27.46 31.98
C PRO A 16 -6.50 -26.28 31.41
N LYS A 17 -6.20 -25.08 31.90
CA LYS A 17 -6.59 -23.82 31.27
C LYS A 17 -5.32 -23.06 31.00
N ASP A 18 -5.21 -22.65 29.75
CA ASP A 18 -4.07 -22.01 29.10
C ASP A 18 -3.59 -20.83 29.94
N GLN A 19 -2.54 -21.06 30.73
CA GLN A 19 -1.92 -20.04 31.56
C GLN A 19 -0.92 -19.29 30.69
N ASN A 20 -1.44 -18.24 30.07
CA ASN A 20 -0.67 -17.12 29.58
C ASN A 20 0.21 -16.57 30.71
N GLY A 21 1.52 -16.60 30.45
CA GLY A 21 2.47 -15.59 30.92
C GLY A 21 3.23 -15.95 32.18
N GLN A 22 4.31 -16.74 32.05
CA GLN A 22 5.68 -16.21 32.17
C GLN A 22 6.65 -17.09 31.35
N ASN A 23 7.28 -16.45 30.35
CA ASN A 23 8.45 -16.92 29.57
C ASN A 23 8.25 -18.12 28.63
N GLN A 24 7.75 -17.87 27.41
CA GLN A 24 8.10 -18.69 26.25
C GLN A 24 8.02 -17.87 24.95
N GLU A 25 9.18 -17.35 24.57
CA GLU A 25 9.61 -16.99 23.21
C GLU A 25 8.59 -16.23 22.34
N ASP A 26 8.73 -14.89 22.37
CA ASP A 26 8.02 -13.87 21.61
C ASP A 26 8.15 -14.03 20.07
N SER A 27 7.62 -15.13 19.54
CA SER A 27 7.38 -15.24 18.11
C SER A 27 6.18 -14.38 17.80
N LYS A 28 6.43 -13.11 17.47
CA LYS A 28 5.44 -12.18 16.91
C LYS A 28 4.52 -12.96 15.96
N SER A 29 3.21 -12.86 16.13
CA SER A 29 2.25 -13.47 15.19
C SER A 29 2.62 -13.03 13.78
N VAL A 30 2.65 -13.96 12.82
CA VAL A 30 3.05 -13.67 11.43
C VAL A 30 2.28 -12.46 10.87
N LEU A 31 1.03 -12.29 11.30
CA LEU A 31 0.19 -11.15 10.93
C LEU A 31 0.72 -9.81 11.47
N GLU A 32 1.33 -9.81 12.65
CA GLU A 32 1.89 -8.63 13.31
C GLU A 32 3.23 -8.26 12.70
N LEU A 33 4.09 -9.25 12.40
CA LEU A 33 5.32 -9.06 11.61
C LEU A 33 5.02 -8.46 10.21
N LEU A 34 3.98 -8.94 9.54
CA LEU A 34 3.58 -8.45 8.22
C LEU A 34 3.04 -7.02 8.27
N LYS A 35 2.25 -6.68 9.30
CA LYS A 35 1.74 -5.32 9.48
C LYS A 35 2.85 -4.33 9.75
N GLU A 36 3.78 -4.66 10.65
CA GLU A 36 4.90 -3.79 11.01
C GLU A 36 5.85 -3.55 9.82
N SER A 37 5.97 -4.54 8.93
CA SER A 37 6.73 -4.41 7.67
C SER A 37 6.07 -3.47 6.65
N LEU A 38 4.75 -3.29 6.71
CA LEU A 38 3.99 -2.47 5.75
C LEU A 38 3.77 -1.02 6.25
N THR A 39 3.75 -0.80 7.56
CA THR A 39 3.29 0.48 8.17
C THR A 39 4.40 1.51 8.41
N ASN A 40 5.67 1.11 8.42
CA ASN A 40 6.78 2.01 8.78
C ASN A 40 7.36 2.84 7.61
N GLY A 41 6.57 3.09 6.56
CA GLY A 41 7.05 3.70 5.31
C GLY A 41 6.07 4.65 4.63
N SER A 42 5.61 5.66 5.36
CA SER A 42 5.48 7.05 4.87
C SER A 42 6.63 7.76 5.59
N GLU A 43 7.73 8.14 4.94
CA GLU A 43 7.84 9.22 3.97
C GLU A 43 8.97 8.87 2.97
N ASN A 44 8.80 9.14 1.67
CA ASN A 44 9.87 9.18 0.66
C ASN A 44 10.77 7.93 0.51
N THR A 45 10.24 6.83 0.00
CA THR A 45 11.07 5.80 -0.65
C THR A 45 10.43 5.36 -1.95
N GLN A 46 11.24 5.32 -3.01
CA GLN A 46 10.94 4.67 -4.28
C GLN A 46 10.59 3.22 -3.98
N LYS A 47 9.29 2.96 -3.76
CA LYS A 47 8.75 1.61 -3.77
C LYS A 47 8.70 1.22 -5.24
N ASP A 48 9.57 0.30 -5.65
CA ASP A 48 9.41 -0.54 -6.86
C ASP A 48 8.14 -1.43 -6.77
N GLY A 49 7.16 -1.05 -5.94
CA GLY A 49 5.82 -1.59 -5.92
C GLY A 49 5.03 -0.91 -7.03
N LEU A 50 4.16 -1.68 -7.67
CA LEU A 50 3.24 -1.22 -8.71
C LEU A 50 2.33 -0.12 -8.12
N ASN A 51 2.79 1.14 -8.19
CA ASN A 51 2.02 2.29 -7.74
C ASN A 51 0.93 2.54 -8.78
N LEU A 52 -0.31 2.36 -8.32
CA LEU A 52 -1.52 2.48 -9.12
C LEU A 52 -2.31 3.69 -8.62
N TYR A 53 -2.60 4.61 -9.53
CA TYR A 53 -3.34 5.82 -9.25
C TYR A 53 -4.76 5.72 -9.79
N THR A 54 -5.72 6.25 -9.06
CA THR A 54 -7.11 6.41 -9.49
C THR A 54 -7.30 7.75 -10.21
N ILE A 55 -8.45 7.92 -10.90
CA ILE A 55 -8.80 9.19 -11.55
C ILE A 55 -8.82 10.35 -10.54
N SER A 56 -9.29 10.13 -9.31
CA SER A 56 -9.32 11.17 -8.29
C SER A 56 -7.92 11.60 -7.89
N GLU A 57 -7.00 10.65 -7.67
CA GLU A 57 -5.61 10.95 -7.34
C GLU A 57 -4.91 11.67 -8.50
N LEU A 58 -5.20 11.31 -9.75
CA LEU A 58 -4.68 12.04 -10.90
C LEU A 58 -5.17 13.48 -10.98
N VAL A 59 -6.46 13.71 -10.67
CA VAL A 59 -7.04 15.05 -10.60
C VAL A 59 -6.29 15.90 -9.58
N ASP A 60 -6.02 15.35 -8.40
CA ASP A 60 -5.29 16.04 -7.33
C ASP A 60 -3.82 16.24 -7.71
N LEU A 61 -3.16 15.21 -8.26
CA LEU A 61 -1.75 15.23 -8.67
C LEU A 61 -1.47 16.28 -9.74
N PHE A 62 -2.32 16.36 -10.76
CA PHE A 62 -2.16 17.28 -11.89
C PHE A 62 -2.88 18.60 -11.68
N THR A 63 -3.59 18.79 -10.56
CA THR A 63 -4.47 19.94 -10.32
C THR A 63 -5.39 20.19 -11.54
N THR A 64 -5.96 19.12 -12.08
CA THR A 64 -6.74 19.15 -13.33
C THR A 64 -8.17 18.67 -13.12
N THR A 65 -8.97 18.59 -14.17
CA THR A 65 -10.36 18.16 -14.07
C THR A 65 -10.57 16.75 -14.63
N ARG A 66 -11.60 16.05 -14.17
CA ARG A 66 -11.96 14.72 -14.70
C ARG A 66 -12.13 14.71 -16.23
N PRO A 67 -12.79 15.69 -16.87
CA PRO A 67 -12.84 15.79 -18.33
C PRO A 67 -11.46 15.80 -18.99
N THR A 68 -10.48 16.49 -18.41
CA THR A 68 -9.10 16.50 -18.91
C THR A 68 -8.47 15.11 -18.84
N ILE A 69 -8.64 14.40 -17.71
CA ILE A 69 -8.16 13.03 -17.58
C ILE A 69 -8.82 12.11 -18.61
N TYR A 70 -10.13 12.22 -18.84
CA TYR A 70 -10.81 11.45 -19.88
C TYR A 70 -10.28 11.77 -21.28
N SER A 71 -10.02 13.04 -21.59
CA SER A 71 -9.38 13.42 -22.86
C SER A 71 -8.01 12.78 -23.03
N TRP A 72 -7.20 12.69 -21.97
CA TRP A 72 -5.90 12.01 -22.04
C TRP A 72 -6.04 10.49 -22.27
N ILE A 73 -7.09 9.87 -21.73
CA ILE A 73 -7.40 8.47 -22.02
C ILE A 73 -7.81 8.30 -23.48
N ASP A 74 -8.71 9.16 -23.98
CA ASP A 74 -9.20 9.10 -25.36
C ASP A 74 -8.09 9.37 -26.38
N ASN A 75 -7.15 10.25 -26.06
CA ASN A 75 -5.97 10.54 -26.89
C ASN A 75 -4.90 9.43 -26.82
N GLY A 76 -5.01 8.47 -25.89
CA GLY A 76 -4.00 7.45 -25.67
C GLY A 76 -2.75 7.94 -24.91
N ASP A 77 -2.82 9.12 -24.28
CA ASP A 77 -1.76 9.65 -23.41
C ASP A 77 -1.65 8.86 -22.10
N LEU A 78 -2.79 8.39 -21.58
CA LEU A 78 -2.89 7.57 -20.37
C LEU A 78 -3.54 6.22 -20.66
N ILE A 79 -2.95 5.15 -20.15
CA ILE A 79 -3.43 3.77 -20.34
C ILE A 79 -4.22 3.33 -19.10
N PRO A 80 -5.55 3.12 -19.20
CA PRO A 80 -6.37 2.69 -18.07
C PRO A 80 -6.25 1.18 -17.82
N ILE A 81 -6.02 0.80 -16.56
CA ILE A 81 -5.96 -0.58 -16.08
C ILE A 81 -7.22 -0.87 -15.25
N LYS A 82 -8.03 -1.84 -15.68
CA LYS A 82 -9.26 -2.24 -14.97
C LYS A 82 -8.96 -3.36 -13.97
N ILE A 83 -9.16 -3.09 -12.68
CA ILE A 83 -8.97 -4.06 -11.59
C ILE A 83 -10.19 -4.02 -10.69
N GLY A 84 -10.91 -5.14 -10.56
CA GLY A 84 -12.06 -5.25 -9.66
C GLY A 84 -13.17 -4.21 -9.91
N GLY A 85 -13.41 -3.84 -11.18
CA GLY A 85 -14.41 -2.82 -11.54
C GLY A 85 -13.98 -1.37 -11.33
N ARG A 86 -12.76 -1.12 -10.86
CA ARG A 86 -12.15 0.21 -10.73
C ARG A 86 -11.10 0.43 -11.81
N VAL A 87 -10.87 1.69 -12.16
CA VAL A 87 -9.86 2.12 -13.14
C VAL A 87 -8.66 2.68 -12.41
N TYR A 88 -7.49 2.20 -12.79
CA TYR A 88 -6.19 2.58 -12.26
C TYR A 88 -5.22 2.96 -13.38
N PHE A 89 -4.15 3.67 -13.03
CA PHE A 89 -3.09 4.10 -13.93
C PHE A 89 -1.73 3.80 -13.30
N ASN A 90 -0.81 3.27 -14.10
CA ASN A 90 0.54 2.95 -13.64
C ASN A 90 1.39 4.23 -13.52
N GLN A 91 2.15 4.36 -12.43
CA GLN A 91 3.11 5.45 -12.26
C GLN A 91 4.03 5.65 -13.46
N LYS A 92 4.59 4.57 -14.02
CA LYS A 92 5.53 4.65 -15.14
C LYS A 92 4.90 5.27 -16.39
N ASP A 93 3.63 4.99 -16.64
CA ASP A 93 2.92 5.53 -17.79
C ASP A 93 2.63 7.03 -17.59
N ILE A 94 2.31 7.42 -16.36
CA ILE A 94 2.10 8.81 -15.97
C ILE A 94 3.39 9.63 -16.13
N GLU A 95 4.53 9.10 -15.66
CA GLU A 95 5.84 9.74 -15.79
C GLU A 95 6.24 9.93 -17.27
N GLN A 96 6.08 8.89 -18.09
CA GLN A 96 6.35 8.97 -19.53
C GLN A 96 5.43 9.97 -20.25
N MET A 97 4.16 10.07 -19.83
CA MET A 97 3.24 11.07 -20.35
C MET A 97 3.70 12.49 -20.00
N LEU A 98 4.13 12.72 -18.76
CA LEU A 98 4.64 14.01 -18.31
C LEU A 98 5.91 14.42 -19.07
N GLU A 99 6.86 13.51 -19.25
CA GLU A 99 8.09 13.76 -20.00
C GLU A 99 7.81 14.17 -21.45
N ARG A 100 6.86 13.48 -22.12
CA ARG A 100 6.41 13.83 -23.47
C ARG A 100 5.87 15.26 -23.53
N LYS A 101 4.99 15.65 -22.60
CA LYS A 101 4.40 17.01 -22.59
C LYS A 101 5.43 18.11 -22.30
N ILE A 102 6.42 17.83 -21.44
CA ILE A 102 7.52 18.77 -21.17
C ILE A 102 8.36 18.94 -22.43
N SER A 103 8.67 17.86 -23.15
CA SER A 103 9.44 17.91 -24.40
C SER A 103 8.74 18.66 -25.53
N GLU A 104 7.42 18.47 -25.66
CA GLU A 104 6.59 19.16 -26.67
C GLU A 104 6.54 20.68 -26.44
N SER A 105 6.48 21.10 -25.17
CA SER A 105 6.44 22.53 -24.81
C SER A 105 7.76 23.26 -25.08
N GLY A 106 8.89 22.54 -25.17
CA GLY A 106 10.21 23.12 -25.45
C GLY A 106 10.51 23.37 -26.94
N LYS A 107 9.70 22.85 -27.87
CA LYS A 107 9.99 22.94 -29.32
C LYS A 107 9.46 24.20 -30.02
N ILE A 108 8.78 25.10 -29.31
CA ILE A 108 8.11 26.27 -29.91
C ILE A 108 8.96 27.54 -30.01
N THR A 109 10.25 27.52 -29.63
CA THR A 109 11.10 28.74 -29.58
C THR A 109 12.34 28.76 -30.46
N GLU A 110 12.59 27.75 -31.32
CA GLU A 110 13.71 27.79 -32.29
C GLU A 110 13.20 27.69 -33.73
N SER A 111 12.58 28.77 -34.20
CA SER A 111 12.47 29.09 -35.62
C SER A 111 12.18 30.59 -35.78
N LYS A 112 13.22 31.41 -35.73
CA LYS A 112 13.30 32.64 -36.51
C LYS A 112 14.73 33.10 -36.70
#